data_AF-A0A087TSY3-F1
#
_entry.id   AF-A0A087TSY3-F1
#
_cell.length_a   1.000
_cell.length_b   1.000
_cell.length_c   1.000
_cell.angle_alpha   90.00
_cell.angle_beta   90.00
_cell.angle_gamma   90.00
#
_symmetry.space_group_name_H-M   'P 1'
#
loop_
_entity.id
_entity.type
_entity.pdbx_description
1 polymer ?
#
loop_
_entity_poly.entity_id
_entity_poly.type
_entity_poly.pdbx_seq_one_letter_code
_entity_poly.pdbx_strand_id
1 'polypeptide(L)'
;MYLNCISQQMDELKPFGDVPKKLTVEIKRSFVATRTFVQALSIGRDVVKFIQEVGPTPECSRALMKMTYCPHCSGLPDLRPCSNYCLNVMRGCLAYHAELHQEWSNYINAMMMLASRLESSFNIESVVDPIDIKISDAIMNFQENGQTVSQELFKHCGKPRLGKRDARHELNFETLKFGHRENAVRPTTAAGTSIDRLVQSIKKKIKKTRNFWVQLSKIMCTNPQVAGQTKTLPVDDCWNGLDRAKYDADLMGEGLMNQTKNPEVSFDVSRQNSIINQQILTLKLITTKLTHAYNGLDVEWQDSSDSDTESSGSGSGSGFGEEEPTEDSFGDIYFSTPSSPPHFIPDHKSPSEESSANTRWQHSTFLIFLSTLIVFLWN
;
A
#
# COMPACT_ATOMS: atom_id res chain seq x y z
N MET A 1 33.27 -33.35 -1.19
CA MET A 1 32.50 -34.42 -1.86
C MET A 1 31.48 -35.07 -0.94
N TYR A 2 31.86 -35.60 0.24
CA TYR A 2 30.93 -36.25 1.17
C TYR A 2 29.81 -35.33 1.71
N LEU A 3 30.15 -34.11 2.16
CA LEU A 3 29.15 -33.14 2.65
C LEU A 3 28.17 -32.68 1.56
N ASN A 4 28.63 -32.54 0.31
CA ASN A 4 27.74 -32.21 -0.81
C ASN A 4 26.75 -33.35 -1.10
N CYS A 5 27.18 -34.61 -0.99
CA CYS A 5 26.28 -35.76 -1.09
C CYS A 5 25.24 -35.74 0.05
N ILE A 6 25.65 -35.47 1.29
CA ILE A 6 24.71 -35.33 2.41
C ILE A 6 23.68 -34.25 2.12
N SER A 7 24.11 -33.07 1.66
CA SER A 7 23.20 -31.97 1.32
C SER A 7 22.13 -32.36 0.30
N GLN A 8 22.47 -33.19 -0.68
CA GLN A 8 21.52 -33.68 -1.69
C GLN A 8 20.48 -34.65 -1.11
N GLN A 9 20.81 -35.35 -0.03
CA GLN A 9 19.94 -36.34 0.61
C GLN A 9 19.11 -35.77 1.77
N MET A 10 19.37 -34.53 2.19
CA MET A 10 18.69 -33.92 3.34
C MET A 10 17.18 -33.74 3.14
N ASP A 11 16.73 -33.43 1.91
CA ASP A 11 15.32 -33.21 1.59
C ASP A 11 14.49 -34.51 1.63
N GLU A 12 15.10 -35.64 1.27
CA GLU A 12 14.46 -36.95 1.26
C GLU A 12 14.47 -37.58 2.64
N LEU A 13 15.63 -37.57 3.32
CA LEU A 13 15.81 -38.22 4.62
C LEU A 13 15.15 -37.46 5.78
N LYS A 14 14.91 -36.14 5.62
CA LYS A 14 14.28 -35.26 6.62
C LYS A 14 14.77 -35.55 8.05
N PRO A 15 16.09 -35.38 8.31
CA PRO A 15 16.70 -35.73 9.59
C PRO A 15 16.05 -35.07 10.80
N PHE A 16 15.48 -33.88 10.61
CA PHE A 16 14.83 -33.07 11.64
C PHE A 16 13.29 -33.18 11.59
N GLY A 17 12.76 -34.19 10.90
CA GLY A 17 11.33 -34.34 10.66
C GLY A 17 10.76 -33.24 9.77
N ASP A 18 9.50 -32.87 10.01
CA ASP A 18 8.82 -31.81 9.27
C ASP A 18 8.97 -30.41 9.90
N VAL A 19 9.69 -30.32 11.02
CA VAL A 19 9.86 -29.08 11.80
C VAL A 19 10.46 -27.95 10.95
N PRO A 20 11.58 -28.13 10.22
CA PRO A 20 12.16 -27.04 9.43
C PRO A 20 11.21 -26.55 8.33
N LYS A 21 10.49 -27.47 7.68
CA LYS A 21 9.55 -27.14 6.60
C LYS A 21 8.35 -26.35 7.11
N LYS A 22 7.75 -26.78 8.23
CA LYS A 22 6.63 -26.08 8.86
C LYS A 22 7.04 -24.69 9.33
N LEU A 23 8.16 -24.60 10.05
CA LEU A 23 8.68 -23.32 10.55
C LEU A 23 8.98 -22.34 9.41
N THR A 24 9.60 -22.82 8.33
CA THR A 24 9.89 -21.99 7.14
C THR A 24 8.62 -21.40 6.53
N VAL A 25 7.56 -22.21 6.38
CA VAL A 25 6.27 -21.74 5.81
C VAL A 25 5.60 -20.72 6.73
N GLU A 26 5.58 -20.96 8.04
CA GLU A 26 4.99 -20.04 9.03
C GLU A 26 5.73 -18.71 9.09
N ILE A 27 7.06 -18.73 9.10
CA ILE A 27 7.91 -17.54 9.07
C ILE A 27 7.67 -16.77 7.77
N LYS A 28 7.78 -17.45 6.60
CA LYS A 28 7.60 -16.81 5.29
C LYS A 28 6.27 -16.08 5.19
N ARG A 29 5.17 -16.74 5.59
CA ARG A 29 3.82 -16.14 5.56
C ARG A 29 3.70 -14.93 6.47
N SER A 30 4.25 -15.01 7.68
CA SER A 30 4.21 -13.91 8.65
C SER A 30 4.99 -12.67 8.16
N PHE A 31 6.17 -12.88 7.59
CA PHE A 31 6.97 -11.81 7.01
C PHE A 31 6.34 -11.20 5.75
N VAL A 32 5.88 -12.02 4.81
CA VAL A 32 5.22 -11.55 3.58
C VAL A 32 3.96 -10.74 3.93
N ALA A 33 3.14 -11.23 4.86
CA ALA A 33 1.95 -10.53 5.33
C ALA A 33 2.31 -9.18 5.98
N THR A 34 3.32 -9.15 6.86
CA THR A 34 3.74 -7.93 7.57
C THR A 34 4.31 -6.90 6.59
N ARG A 35 5.22 -7.31 5.69
CA ARG A 35 5.79 -6.45 4.63
C ARG A 35 4.68 -5.87 3.74
N THR A 36 3.80 -6.74 3.25
CA THR A 36 2.70 -6.34 2.35
C THR A 36 1.76 -5.36 3.04
N PHE A 37 1.45 -5.57 4.33
CA PHE A 37 0.62 -4.65 5.11
C PHE A 37 1.26 -3.27 5.23
N VAL A 38 2.56 -3.18 5.54
CA VAL A 38 3.27 -1.89 5.66
C VAL A 38 3.41 -1.20 4.31
N GLN A 39 3.78 -1.91 3.25
CA GLN A 39 3.87 -1.34 1.91
C GLN A 39 2.51 -0.85 1.40
N ALA A 40 1.45 -1.59 1.69
CA ALA A 40 0.09 -1.17 1.40
C ALA A 40 -0.28 0.14 2.09
N LEU A 41 0.07 0.32 3.37
CA LEU A 41 -0.10 1.61 4.08
C LEU A 41 0.62 2.75 3.39
N SER A 42 1.87 2.54 2.95
CA SER A 42 2.64 3.55 2.22
C SER A 42 1.95 3.93 0.91
N ILE A 43 1.52 2.94 0.13
CA ILE A 43 0.79 3.15 -1.13
C ILE A 43 -0.52 3.91 -0.88
N GLY A 44 -1.27 3.53 0.16
CA GLY A 44 -2.49 4.24 0.54
C GLY A 44 -2.25 5.71 0.89
N ARG A 45 -1.16 6.02 1.59
CA ARG A 45 -0.72 7.41 1.86
C ARG A 45 -0.38 8.13 0.54
N ASP A 46 0.38 7.49 -0.33
CA ASP A 46 0.86 8.11 -1.58
C ASP A 46 -0.31 8.38 -2.54
N VAL A 47 -1.28 7.47 -2.63
CA VAL A 47 -2.54 7.67 -3.36
C VAL A 47 -3.27 8.92 -2.86
N VAL A 48 -3.43 9.07 -1.55
CA VAL A 48 -4.06 10.27 -0.96
C VAL A 48 -3.27 11.54 -1.29
N LYS A 49 -1.93 11.48 -1.24
CA LYS A 49 -1.06 12.62 -1.59
C LYS A 49 -1.22 13.03 -3.05
N PHE A 50 -1.20 12.09 -3.99
CA PHE A 50 -1.36 12.40 -5.42
C PHE A 50 -2.75 12.96 -5.74
N ILE A 51 -3.79 12.46 -5.06
CA ILE A 51 -5.15 12.99 -5.25
C ILE A 51 -5.26 14.42 -4.73
N GLN A 52 -4.57 14.78 -3.65
CA GLN A 52 -4.56 16.16 -3.14
C GLN A 52 -3.99 17.17 -4.14
N GLU A 53 -3.11 16.74 -5.05
CA GLU A 53 -2.54 17.59 -6.10
C GLU A 53 -3.54 17.87 -7.23
N VAL A 54 -4.67 17.15 -7.28
CA VAL A 54 -5.73 17.37 -8.28
C VAL A 54 -6.55 18.60 -7.89
N GLY A 55 -6.24 19.72 -8.56
CA GLY A 55 -6.96 20.98 -8.40
C GLY A 55 -8.41 20.94 -8.94
N PRO A 56 -9.25 21.92 -8.54
CA PRO A 56 -10.59 22.05 -9.07
C PRO A 56 -10.57 22.39 -10.56
N THR A 57 -11.55 21.90 -11.31
CA THR A 57 -11.72 22.29 -12.72
C THR A 57 -12.18 23.75 -12.84
N PRO A 58 -12.04 24.39 -14.01
CA PRO A 58 -12.55 25.75 -14.21
C PRO A 58 -14.06 25.88 -13.95
N GLU A 59 -14.85 24.86 -14.31
CA GLU A 59 -16.29 24.80 -14.11
C GLU A 59 -16.62 24.72 -12.61
N CYS A 60 -15.92 23.86 -11.89
CA CYS A 60 -16.01 23.77 -10.43
C CYS A 60 -15.63 25.11 -9.77
N SER A 61 -14.53 25.74 -10.21
CA SER A 61 -14.07 27.01 -9.64
C SER A 61 -15.11 28.11 -9.81
N ARG A 62 -15.79 28.17 -10.95
CA ARG A 62 -16.90 29.10 -11.20
C ARG A 62 -18.09 28.82 -10.31
N ALA A 63 -18.50 27.55 -10.18
CA ALA A 63 -19.62 27.14 -9.33
C ALA A 63 -19.34 27.41 -7.84
N LEU A 64 -18.12 27.14 -7.38
CA LEU A 64 -17.68 27.42 -6.01
C LEU A 64 -17.68 28.93 -5.73
N MET A 65 -17.21 29.74 -6.69
CA MET A 65 -17.25 31.20 -6.56
C MET A 65 -18.68 31.74 -6.51
N LYS A 66 -19.60 31.17 -7.31
CA LYS A 66 -21.03 31.50 -7.28
C LYS A 66 -21.68 31.12 -5.95
N MET A 67 -21.29 29.99 -5.38
CA MET A 67 -21.81 29.52 -4.10
C MET A 67 -21.31 30.35 -2.92
N THR A 68 -20.04 30.74 -2.91
CA THR A 68 -19.38 31.36 -1.74
C THR A 68 -19.34 32.88 -1.79
N TYR A 69 -19.06 33.49 -2.95
CA TYR A 69 -18.75 34.92 -3.04
C TYR A 69 -19.84 35.76 -3.71
N CYS A 70 -20.68 35.20 -4.58
CA CYS A 70 -21.78 35.97 -5.19
C CYS A 70 -22.77 36.59 -4.18
N PRO A 71 -23.09 36.01 -3.02
CA PRO A 71 -23.91 36.69 -2.01
C PRO A 71 -23.34 38.05 -1.61
N HIS A 72 -22.03 38.15 -1.44
CA HIS A 72 -21.35 39.41 -1.11
C HIS A 72 -21.52 40.45 -2.23
N CYS A 73 -21.40 40.02 -3.49
CA CYS A 73 -21.59 40.89 -4.65
C CYS A 73 -23.05 41.38 -4.80
N SER A 74 -24.01 40.57 -4.36
CA SER A 74 -25.44 40.90 -4.36
C SER A 74 -25.90 41.69 -3.13
N GLY A 75 -24.99 42.11 -2.24
CA GLY A 75 -25.31 42.87 -1.03
C GLY A 75 -25.84 42.02 0.14
N LEU A 76 -25.63 40.70 0.10
CA LEU A 76 -26.07 39.72 1.10
C LEU A 76 -24.86 38.98 1.74
N PRO A 77 -23.92 39.68 2.40
CA PRO A 77 -22.63 39.11 2.82
C PRO A 77 -22.73 38.03 3.92
N ASP A 78 -23.76 38.08 4.76
CA ASP A 78 -23.96 37.10 5.85
C ASP A 78 -24.78 35.88 5.41
N LEU A 79 -25.30 35.89 4.17
CA LEU A 79 -26.16 34.83 3.67
C LEU A 79 -25.33 33.62 3.26
N ARG A 80 -25.58 32.50 3.93
CA ARG A 80 -24.89 31.22 3.67
C ARG A 80 -25.63 30.41 2.60
N PRO A 81 -24.92 29.59 1.80
CA PRO A 81 -25.55 28.76 0.78
C PRO A 81 -26.41 27.68 1.42
N CYS A 82 -27.53 27.36 0.77
CA CYS A 82 -28.40 26.27 1.19
C CYS A 82 -27.63 24.95 1.23
N SER A 83 -27.95 24.08 2.21
CA SER A 83 -27.26 22.79 2.37
C SER A 83 -27.29 21.94 1.10
N ASN A 84 -28.45 21.83 0.43
CA ASN A 84 -28.59 21.03 -0.79
C ASN A 84 -27.90 21.67 -2.00
N TYR A 85 -27.89 23.00 -2.07
CA TYR A 85 -27.13 23.73 -3.08
C TYR A 85 -25.63 23.45 -2.94
N CYS A 86 -25.10 23.55 -1.71
CA CYS A 86 -23.72 23.20 -1.41
C CYS A 86 -23.40 21.75 -1.81
N LEU A 87 -24.27 20.80 -1.46
CA LEU A 87 -24.07 19.40 -1.81
C LEU A 87 -24.00 19.19 -3.34
N ASN A 88 -24.89 19.80 -4.13
CA ASN A 88 -24.85 19.66 -5.59
C ASN A 88 -23.60 20.28 -6.21
N VAL A 89 -23.16 21.45 -5.74
CA VAL A 89 -21.88 22.06 -6.18
C VAL A 89 -20.70 21.15 -5.82
N MET A 90 -20.62 20.70 -4.57
CA MET A 90 -19.49 19.89 -4.10
C MET A 90 -19.45 18.50 -4.72
N ARG A 91 -20.60 17.85 -4.98
CA ARG A 91 -20.69 16.59 -5.72
C ARG A 91 -20.21 16.72 -7.16
N GLY A 92 -20.56 17.82 -7.82
CA GLY A 92 -20.05 18.14 -9.16
C GLY A 92 -18.54 18.34 -9.17
N CYS A 93 -18.02 19.14 -8.24
CA CYS A 93 -16.60 19.39 -8.08
C CYS A 93 -15.77 18.14 -7.74
N LEU A 94 -16.30 17.26 -6.90
CA LEU A 94 -15.62 16.07 -6.41
C LEU A 94 -15.99 14.80 -7.19
N ALA A 95 -16.63 14.93 -8.34
CA ALA A 95 -17.10 13.79 -9.13
C ALA A 95 -15.98 12.80 -9.48
N TYR A 96 -14.83 13.30 -9.93
CA TYR A 96 -13.65 12.47 -10.18
C TYR A 96 -13.12 11.80 -8.92
N HIS A 97 -13.17 12.48 -7.77
CA HIS A 97 -12.70 11.94 -6.50
C HIS A 97 -13.60 10.80 -6.01
N ALA A 98 -14.91 10.90 -6.26
CA ALA A 98 -15.88 9.88 -5.89
C ALA A 98 -15.66 8.54 -6.63
N GLU A 99 -15.08 8.56 -7.83
CA GLU A 99 -14.75 7.34 -8.59
C GLU A 99 -13.74 6.43 -7.88
N LEU A 100 -12.89 6.99 -7.00
CA LEU A 100 -11.96 6.20 -6.18
C LEU A 100 -12.66 5.38 -5.10
N HIS A 101 -13.90 5.71 -4.74
CA HIS A 101 -14.54 5.15 -3.57
C HIS A 101 -14.62 3.62 -3.59
N GLN A 102 -14.96 3.04 -4.74
CA GLN A 102 -15.13 1.59 -4.86
C GLN A 102 -13.81 0.86 -4.58
N GLU A 103 -12.73 1.24 -5.26
CA GLU A 103 -11.42 0.60 -5.09
C GLU A 103 -10.77 0.94 -3.75
N TRP A 104 -11.00 2.14 -3.22
CA TRP A 104 -10.59 2.48 -1.87
C TRP A 104 -11.28 1.61 -0.83
N SER A 105 -12.59 1.41 -0.94
CA SER A 105 -13.35 0.53 -0.04
C SER A 105 -12.85 -0.92 -0.12
N ASN A 106 -12.57 -1.42 -1.33
CA ASN A 106 -11.97 -2.74 -1.54
C ASN A 106 -10.60 -2.87 -0.89
N TYR A 107 -9.72 -1.90 -1.12
CA TYR A 107 -8.40 -1.80 -0.50
C TYR A 107 -8.47 -1.81 1.03
N ILE A 108 -9.35 -0.98 1.61
CA ILE A 108 -9.56 -0.91 3.06
C ILE A 108 -10.07 -2.25 3.61
N ASN A 109 -10.96 -2.95 2.91
CA ASN A 109 -11.42 -4.27 3.32
C ASN A 109 -10.30 -5.31 3.29
N ALA A 110 -9.50 -5.34 2.22
CA ALA A 110 -8.35 -6.25 2.12
C ALA A 110 -7.31 -5.97 3.22
N MET A 111 -7.05 -4.70 3.53
CA MET A 111 -6.21 -4.28 4.66
C MET A 111 -6.74 -4.80 6.00
N MET A 112 -8.05 -4.69 6.25
CA MET A 112 -8.67 -5.20 7.47
C MET A 112 -8.61 -6.74 7.57
N MET A 113 -8.74 -7.45 6.45
CA MET A 113 -8.60 -8.91 6.40
C MET A 113 -7.18 -9.35 6.74
N LEU A 114 -6.16 -8.74 6.11
CA LEU A 114 -4.77 -9.05 6.39
C LEU A 114 -4.37 -8.69 7.83
N ALA A 115 -4.82 -7.54 8.34
CA ALA A 115 -4.64 -7.16 9.74
C ALA A 115 -5.19 -8.21 10.72
N SER A 116 -6.36 -8.77 10.44
CA SER A 116 -6.96 -9.83 11.28
C SER A 116 -6.17 -11.15 11.23
N ARG A 117 -5.51 -11.44 10.10
CA ARG A 117 -4.59 -12.58 9.96
C ARG A 117 -3.29 -12.35 10.76
N LEU A 118 -2.74 -11.13 10.74
CA LEU A 118 -1.56 -10.72 11.50
C LEU A 118 -1.80 -10.74 13.02
N GLU A 119 -3.02 -10.46 13.48
CA GLU A 119 -3.42 -10.59 14.90
C GLU A 119 -3.53 -12.06 15.37
N SER A 120 -3.56 -13.02 14.45
CA SER A 120 -3.81 -14.43 14.76
C SER A 120 -2.71 -15.33 14.21
N SER A 121 -2.98 -15.99 13.09
CA SER A 121 -2.17 -17.05 12.51
C SER A 121 -0.89 -16.63 11.77
N PHE A 122 -0.76 -15.35 11.39
CA PHE A 122 0.44 -14.78 10.77
C PHE A 122 1.12 -13.80 11.74
N ASN A 123 0.84 -13.93 13.03
CA ASN A 123 1.50 -13.13 14.05
C ASN A 123 2.97 -13.57 14.15
N ILE A 124 3.89 -12.65 13.86
CA ILE A 124 5.31 -12.97 13.89
C ILE A 124 5.81 -13.31 15.29
N GLU A 125 5.25 -12.68 16.33
CA GLU A 125 5.62 -12.94 17.73
C GLU A 125 5.26 -14.40 18.09
N SER A 126 4.11 -14.92 17.63
CA SER A 126 3.70 -16.30 17.92
C SER A 126 4.56 -17.37 17.21
N VAL A 127 5.18 -17.02 16.09
CA VAL A 127 6.08 -17.91 15.33
C VAL A 127 7.52 -17.82 15.84
N VAL A 128 7.96 -16.64 16.26
CA VAL A 128 9.36 -16.40 16.69
C VAL A 128 9.59 -16.74 18.16
N ASP A 129 8.63 -16.49 19.04
CA ASP A 129 8.75 -16.73 20.47
C ASP A 129 9.10 -18.20 20.83
N PRO A 130 8.51 -19.24 20.20
CA PRO A 130 8.80 -20.64 20.52
C PRO A 130 9.86 -21.29 19.61
N ILE A 131 10.71 -20.52 18.91
CA ILE A 131 11.71 -21.09 17.99
C ILE A 131 12.68 -22.02 18.71
N ASP A 132 13.08 -21.70 19.95
CA ASP A 132 13.93 -22.55 20.78
C ASP A 132 13.32 -23.93 21.07
N ILE A 133 12.01 -23.97 21.34
CA ILE A 133 11.26 -25.22 21.51
C ILE A 133 11.22 -26.00 20.20
N LYS A 134 10.99 -25.34 19.05
CA LYS A 134 11.00 -25.97 17.73
C LYS A 134 12.38 -26.54 17.38
N ILE A 135 13.46 -25.82 17.70
CA ILE A 135 14.83 -26.32 17.51
C ILE A 135 15.07 -27.55 18.38
N SER A 136 14.60 -27.54 19.62
CA SER A 136 14.73 -28.69 20.54
C SER A 136 13.99 -29.92 20.02
N ASP A 137 12.77 -29.76 19.49
CA ASP A 137 11.98 -30.81 18.83
C ASP A 137 12.69 -31.36 17.58
N ALA A 138 13.23 -30.48 16.73
CA ALA A 138 14.04 -30.89 15.58
C ALA A 138 15.26 -31.74 15.99
N ILE A 139 15.98 -31.34 17.04
CA ILE A 139 17.13 -32.09 17.57
C ILE A 139 16.67 -33.44 18.14
N MET A 140 15.55 -33.48 18.85
CA MET A 140 14.97 -34.73 19.37
C MET A 140 14.64 -35.71 18.24
N ASN A 141 13.96 -35.25 17.18
CA ASN A 141 13.68 -36.04 15.99
C ASN A 141 14.96 -36.59 15.33
N PHE A 142 16.02 -35.78 15.29
CA PHE A 142 17.32 -36.22 14.76
C PHE A 142 18.01 -37.24 15.66
N GLN A 143 17.91 -37.10 16.99
CA GLN A 143 18.48 -38.05 17.93
C GLN A 143 17.78 -39.40 17.87
N GLU A 144 16.45 -39.41 17.76
CA GLU A 144 15.64 -40.63 17.64
C GLU A 144 15.89 -41.35 16.31
N ASN A 145 15.91 -40.61 15.19
CA ASN A 145 16.09 -41.18 13.85
C ASN A 145 17.56 -41.26 13.41
N GLY A 146 18.51 -40.80 14.23
CA GLY A 146 19.89 -40.55 13.83
C GLY A 146 20.64 -41.79 13.35
N GLN A 147 20.35 -42.96 13.94
CA GLN A 147 20.93 -44.22 13.47
C GLN A 147 20.41 -44.61 12.08
N THR A 148 19.10 -44.50 11.85
CA THR A 148 18.46 -44.80 10.56
C THR A 148 18.95 -43.87 9.47
N VAL A 149 18.97 -42.55 9.74
CA VAL A 149 19.49 -41.53 8.82
C VAL A 149 20.96 -41.78 8.51
N SER A 150 21.79 -42.13 9.50
CA SER A 150 23.20 -42.44 9.28
C SER A 150 23.40 -43.67 8.41
N GLN A 151 22.58 -44.71 8.58
CA GLN A 151 22.65 -45.92 7.74
C GLN A 151 22.27 -45.62 6.28
N GLU A 152 21.21 -44.86 6.05
CA GLU A 152 20.79 -44.38 4.73
C GLU A 152 21.88 -43.53 4.07
N LEU A 153 22.48 -42.59 4.81
CA LEU A 153 23.62 -41.78 4.34
C LEU A 153 24.84 -42.63 4.01
N PHE A 154 25.12 -43.69 4.77
CA PHE A 154 26.23 -44.59 4.47
C PHE A 154 26.00 -45.42 3.20
N LYS A 155 24.75 -45.75 2.87
CA LYS A 155 24.42 -46.42 1.60
C LYS A 155 24.61 -45.47 0.42
N HIS A 156 24.11 -44.24 0.51
CA HIS A 156 24.12 -43.29 -0.61
C HIS A 156 25.47 -42.57 -0.79
N CYS A 157 26.09 -42.13 0.30
CA CYS A 157 27.30 -41.30 0.27
C CYS A 157 28.58 -42.08 0.62
N GLY A 158 28.45 -43.34 1.03
CA GLY A 158 29.55 -44.19 1.51
C GLY A 158 29.83 -44.04 3.01
N LYS A 159 30.55 -45.00 3.58
CA LYS A 159 30.99 -44.92 4.98
C LYS A 159 32.25 -44.05 5.07
N PRO A 160 32.22 -42.93 5.81
CA PRO A 160 33.40 -42.12 6.01
C PRO A 160 34.43 -42.95 6.79
N ARG A 161 35.67 -42.99 6.30
CA ARG A 161 36.77 -43.58 7.07
C ARG A 161 37.11 -42.62 8.20
N LEU A 162 36.68 -42.97 9.41
CA LEU A 162 37.14 -42.34 10.64
C LEU A 162 38.64 -42.63 10.76
N GLY A 163 39.48 -41.74 10.22
CA GLY A 163 40.90 -41.73 10.54
C GLY A 163 41.05 -41.58 12.04
N LYS A 164 42.01 -42.32 12.64
CA LYS A 164 42.39 -42.13 14.04
C LYS A 164 42.60 -40.63 14.25
N ARG A 165 41.71 -39.96 14.98
CA ARG A 165 41.89 -38.56 15.35
C ARG A 165 43.21 -38.47 16.10
N ASP A 166 44.13 -37.67 15.59
CA ASP A 166 45.23 -37.15 16.39
C ASP A 166 44.55 -36.34 17.51
N ALA A 167 44.66 -36.79 18.76
CA ALA A 167 43.97 -36.21 19.93
C ALA A 167 44.48 -34.80 20.31
N ARG A 168 45.06 -34.05 19.35
CA ARG A 168 45.68 -32.73 19.57
C ARG A 168 44.80 -31.57 19.15
N HIS A 169 43.68 -31.82 18.48
CA HIS A 169 42.68 -30.79 18.16
C HIS A 169 41.31 -31.31 18.57
N GLU A 170 41.04 -31.29 19.87
CA GLU A 170 39.67 -31.20 20.34
C GLU A 170 39.09 -29.91 19.74
N LEU A 171 38.02 -30.04 18.95
CA LEU A 171 37.20 -28.89 18.60
C LEU A 171 36.71 -28.34 19.94
N ASN A 172 37.31 -27.24 20.39
CA ASN A 172 36.78 -26.47 21.50
C ASN A 172 35.39 -26.00 21.07
N PHE A 173 34.37 -26.76 21.47
CA PHE A 173 33.00 -26.32 21.39
C PHE A 173 32.93 -25.14 22.35
N GLU A 174 32.95 -23.92 21.81
CA GLU A 174 32.49 -22.77 22.56
C GLU A 174 31.05 -23.08 22.94
N THR A 175 30.88 -23.54 24.18
CA THR A 175 29.60 -23.50 24.85
C THR A 175 29.31 -22.02 25.02
N LEU A 176 28.70 -21.44 23.99
CA LEU A 176 28.00 -20.17 24.12
C LEU A 176 26.95 -20.42 25.20
N LYS A 177 27.29 -20.04 26.42
CA LYS A 177 26.36 -19.98 27.54
C LYS A 177 25.38 -18.87 27.18
N PHE A 178 24.37 -19.21 26.39
CA PHE A 178 23.12 -18.48 26.38
C PHE A 178 22.62 -18.61 27.80
N GLY A 179 22.94 -17.63 28.64
CA GLY A 179 22.56 -17.64 30.04
C GLY A 179 21.08 -17.95 30.09
N HIS A 180 20.72 -18.93 30.91
CA HIS A 180 19.32 -19.16 31.28
C HIS A 180 18.84 -17.80 31.79
N ARG A 181 18.09 -17.07 30.96
CA ARG A 181 17.50 -15.81 31.34
C ARG A 181 16.27 -16.18 32.16
N GLU A 182 16.54 -16.82 33.30
CA GLU A 182 15.55 -17.38 34.22
C GLU A 182 14.67 -16.29 34.84
N ASN A 183 15.02 -15.02 34.60
CA ASN A 183 14.15 -13.88 34.77
C ASN A 183 14.43 -12.81 33.70
N ALA A 184 14.41 -13.20 32.41
CA ALA A 184 13.73 -12.27 31.50
C ALA A 184 12.30 -12.30 31.99
N VAL A 185 11.97 -11.37 32.90
CA VAL A 185 10.62 -10.82 32.97
C VAL A 185 10.26 -10.67 31.51
N ARG A 186 9.42 -11.61 31.00
CA ARG A 186 8.61 -11.38 29.82
C ARG A 186 8.24 -9.92 29.97
N PRO A 187 8.44 -9.05 28.99
CA PRO A 187 7.75 -7.79 29.02
C PRO A 187 6.26 -8.19 29.12
N THR A 188 5.73 -8.34 30.33
CA THR A 188 4.32 -8.36 30.66
C THR A 188 4.00 -6.90 30.51
N THR A 189 3.96 -6.50 29.25
CA THR A 189 4.04 -5.13 28.85
C THR A 189 2.70 -4.49 29.10
N ALA A 190 2.54 -4.05 30.34
CA ALA A 190 1.75 -2.88 30.63
C ALA A 190 2.20 -1.68 29.76
N ALA A 191 3.46 -1.65 29.28
CA ALA A 191 4.05 -0.51 28.53
C ALA A 191 4.81 -0.84 27.22
N GLY A 192 4.54 -1.97 26.56
CA GLY A 192 5.21 -2.39 25.32
C GLY A 192 4.25 -2.36 24.13
N THR A 193 4.76 -1.87 23.01
CA THR A 193 4.11 -1.85 21.71
C THR A 193 4.04 -3.26 21.13
N SER A 194 3.15 -4.11 21.65
CA SER A 194 2.91 -5.41 21.00
C SER A 194 2.40 -5.17 19.58
N ILE A 195 2.84 -6.00 18.63
CA ILE A 195 2.40 -5.89 17.23
C ILE A 195 0.87 -5.87 17.13
N ASP A 196 0.20 -6.64 17.99
CA ASP A 196 -1.26 -6.69 18.10
C ASP A 196 -1.88 -5.33 18.41
N ARG A 197 -1.34 -4.58 19.38
CA ARG A 197 -1.88 -3.25 19.74
C ARG A 197 -1.71 -2.26 18.59
N LEU A 198 -0.57 -2.32 17.89
CA LEU A 198 -0.31 -1.48 16.72
C LEU A 198 -1.27 -1.80 15.58
N VAL A 199 -1.40 -3.09 15.23
CA VAL A 199 -2.31 -3.56 14.18
C VAL A 199 -3.76 -3.19 14.51
N GLN A 200 -4.21 -3.36 15.75
CA GLN A 200 -5.54 -2.95 16.19
C GLN A 200 -5.76 -1.43 16.09
N SER A 201 -4.78 -0.63 16.48
CA SER A 201 -4.85 0.84 16.38
C SER A 201 -4.99 1.27 14.92
N ILE A 202 -4.14 0.72 14.04
CA ILE A 202 -4.15 0.99 12.60
C ILE A 202 -5.49 0.56 11.99
N LYS A 203 -5.95 -0.67 12.28
CA LYS A 203 -7.23 -1.22 11.82
C LYS A 203 -8.40 -0.33 12.22
N LYS A 204 -8.44 0.19 13.46
CA LYS A 204 -9.47 1.14 13.91
C LYS A 204 -9.43 2.45 13.15
N LYS A 205 -8.24 3.03 12.91
CA LYS A 205 -8.08 4.29 12.17
C LYS A 205 -8.49 4.15 10.70
N ILE A 206 -7.99 3.11 10.02
CA ILE A 206 -8.25 2.83 8.60
C ILE A 206 -9.72 2.49 8.35
N LYS A 207 -10.38 1.79 9.27
CA LYS A 207 -11.81 1.50 9.12
C LYS A 207 -12.67 2.77 9.00
N LYS A 208 -12.28 3.86 9.67
CA LYS A 208 -13.01 5.15 9.62
C LYS A 208 -12.89 5.83 8.26
N THR A 209 -11.85 5.53 7.47
CA THR A 209 -11.62 6.18 6.17
C THR A 209 -12.33 5.49 5.01
N ARG A 210 -13.01 4.35 5.23
CA ARG A 210 -13.65 3.55 4.18
C ARG A 210 -14.59 4.36 3.28
N ASN A 211 -15.41 5.22 3.88
CA ASN A 211 -16.42 6.01 3.16
C ASN A 211 -15.99 7.46 2.89
N PHE A 212 -14.69 7.76 3.04
CA PHE A 212 -14.18 9.13 2.98
C PHE A 212 -14.56 9.85 1.67
N TRP A 213 -14.30 9.24 0.51
CA TRP A 213 -14.49 9.89 -0.79
C TRP A 213 -15.95 10.27 -1.10
N VAL A 214 -16.92 9.42 -0.74
CA VAL A 214 -18.35 9.70 -0.92
C VAL A 214 -18.93 10.61 0.18
N GLN A 215 -18.27 10.70 1.34
CA GLN A 215 -18.71 11.58 2.42
C GLN A 215 -18.09 12.97 2.36
N LEU A 216 -17.07 13.18 1.51
CA LEU A 216 -16.33 14.43 1.45
C LEU A 216 -17.22 15.63 1.14
N SER A 217 -18.13 15.49 0.17
CA SER A 217 -19.15 16.51 -0.17
C SER A 217 -19.96 16.94 1.06
N LYS A 218 -20.46 15.95 1.82
CA LYS A 218 -21.22 16.16 3.05
C LYS A 218 -20.38 16.77 4.16
N ILE A 219 -19.15 16.33 4.36
CA ILE A 219 -18.25 16.85 5.40
C ILE A 219 -17.98 18.34 5.15
N MET A 220 -17.71 18.72 3.89
CA MET A 220 -17.47 20.11 3.51
C MET A 220 -18.72 20.97 3.72
N CYS A 221 -19.91 20.48 3.34
CA CYS A 221 -21.17 21.22 3.48
C CYS A 221 -21.79 21.17 4.88
N THR A 222 -21.34 20.30 5.79
CA THR A 222 -21.81 20.30 7.18
C THR A 222 -21.04 21.34 8.02
N ASN A 223 -19.93 21.85 7.51
CA ASN A 223 -19.19 22.91 8.18
C ASN A 223 -20.03 24.20 8.20
N PRO A 224 -20.36 24.75 9.39
CA PRO A 224 -21.20 25.94 9.50
C PRO A 224 -20.57 27.19 8.86
N GLN A 225 -19.26 27.20 8.62
CA GLN A 225 -18.58 28.26 7.87
C GLN A 225 -18.88 28.20 6.35
N VAL A 226 -19.26 27.04 5.84
CA VAL A 226 -19.43 26.77 4.40
C VAL A 226 -20.91 26.83 3.99
N ALA A 227 -21.82 26.14 4.68
CA ALA A 227 -23.25 26.07 4.30
C ALA A 227 -24.22 26.61 5.36
N GLY A 228 -23.71 27.32 6.39
CA GLY A 228 -24.54 27.81 7.49
C GLY A 228 -25.06 26.70 8.40
N GLN A 229 -25.59 27.07 9.56
CA GLN A 229 -26.13 26.09 10.51
C GLN A 229 -27.51 25.61 10.07
N THR A 230 -27.63 24.32 9.76
CA THR A 230 -28.89 23.63 9.43
C THR A 230 -29.93 23.63 10.56
N LYS A 231 -29.55 24.01 11.79
CA LYS A 231 -30.41 23.96 12.98
C LYS A 231 -31.09 25.27 13.35
N THR A 232 -30.70 26.39 12.74
CA THR A 232 -31.09 27.74 13.22
C THR A 232 -31.68 28.65 12.14
N LEU A 233 -31.54 28.31 10.86
CA LEU A 233 -32.11 29.10 9.76
C LEU A 233 -33.40 28.43 9.26
N PRO A 234 -34.48 29.20 9.02
CA PRO A 234 -35.62 28.73 8.25
C PRO A 234 -35.13 28.13 6.93
N VAL A 235 -35.71 27.01 6.48
CA VAL A 235 -35.33 26.29 5.26
C VAL A 235 -35.32 27.20 4.02
N ASP A 236 -36.04 28.32 4.09
CA ASP A 236 -36.26 29.27 3.01
C ASP A 236 -35.32 30.49 3.06
N ASP A 237 -34.45 30.62 4.07
CA ASP A 237 -33.58 31.79 4.27
C ASP A 237 -32.10 31.48 4.05
N CYS A 238 -31.76 31.01 2.85
CA CYS A 238 -30.40 30.68 2.44
C CYS A 238 -30.13 31.12 1.00
N TRP A 239 -28.87 31.14 0.59
CA TRP A 239 -28.47 31.45 -0.78
C TRP A 239 -28.61 30.21 -1.67
N ASN A 240 -29.45 30.28 -2.71
CA ASN A 240 -29.67 29.18 -3.64
C ASN A 240 -28.85 29.28 -4.94
N GLY A 241 -27.98 30.30 -5.05
CA GLY A 241 -27.20 30.60 -6.25
C GLY A 241 -27.71 31.79 -7.07
N LEU A 242 -28.92 32.28 -6.79
CA LEU A 242 -29.50 33.45 -7.47
C LEU A 242 -29.93 34.54 -6.49
N ASP A 243 -30.68 34.16 -5.45
CA ASP A 243 -31.20 35.07 -4.43
C ASP A 243 -31.35 34.36 -3.07
N ARG A 244 -31.83 35.09 -2.06
CA ARG A 244 -32.30 34.59 -0.77
C ARG A 244 -33.63 33.85 -0.95
N ALA A 245 -33.55 32.55 -1.16
CA ALA A 245 -34.71 31.69 -1.33
C ALA A 245 -34.34 30.22 -1.09
N LYS A 246 -35.37 29.38 -1.01
CA LYS A 246 -35.19 27.93 -0.96
C LYS A 246 -34.49 27.41 -2.23
N TYR A 247 -33.73 26.33 -2.05
CA TYR A 247 -33.16 25.57 -3.15
C TYR A 247 -34.10 24.42 -3.56
N ASP A 248 -34.65 24.49 -4.78
CA ASP A 248 -35.70 23.59 -5.26
C ASP A 248 -35.19 22.42 -6.12
N ALA A 249 -33.94 22.45 -6.58
CA ALA A 249 -33.42 21.39 -7.42
C ALA A 249 -33.10 20.10 -6.64
N ASP A 250 -33.28 18.96 -7.32
CA ASP A 250 -33.04 17.65 -6.75
C ASP A 250 -31.55 17.42 -6.44
N LEU A 251 -31.29 16.59 -5.42
CA LEU A 251 -29.94 16.21 -5.05
C LEU A 251 -29.37 15.20 -6.06
N MET A 252 -28.22 15.54 -6.65
CA MET A 252 -27.49 14.65 -7.55
C MET A 252 -26.82 13.52 -6.76
N GLY A 253 -26.68 12.33 -7.38
CA GLY A 253 -25.91 11.23 -6.78
C GLY A 253 -24.40 11.52 -6.70
N GLU A 254 -23.63 10.64 -6.06
CA GLU A 254 -22.15 10.71 -6.06
C GLU A 254 -21.59 10.05 -7.34
N GLY A 255 -20.39 10.45 -7.77
CA GLY A 255 -19.72 9.86 -8.94
C GLY A 255 -20.06 10.55 -10.27
N LEU A 256 -19.26 10.23 -11.30
CA LEU A 256 -19.21 10.92 -12.59
C LEU A 256 -20.54 10.82 -13.36
N MET A 257 -21.08 9.61 -13.47
CA MET A 257 -22.28 9.31 -14.24
C MET A 257 -23.51 10.06 -13.71
N ASN A 258 -23.54 10.30 -12.39
CA ASN A 258 -24.62 10.99 -11.71
C ASN A 258 -24.55 12.52 -11.84
N GLN A 259 -23.45 13.08 -12.37
CA GLN A 259 -23.31 14.53 -12.57
C GLN A 259 -23.80 15.00 -13.95
N THR A 260 -24.16 14.10 -14.86
CA THR A 260 -24.61 14.47 -16.22
C THR A 260 -25.78 15.46 -16.23
N LYS A 261 -26.63 15.41 -15.20
CA LYS A 261 -27.81 16.27 -15.04
C LYS A 261 -27.65 17.31 -13.92
N ASN A 262 -26.44 17.54 -13.43
CA ASN A 262 -26.19 18.46 -12.34
C ASN A 262 -26.49 19.92 -12.80
N PRO A 263 -27.41 20.64 -12.14
CA PRO A 263 -27.78 22.00 -12.54
C PRO A 263 -26.70 23.04 -12.21
N GLU A 264 -25.78 22.75 -11.28
CA GLU A 264 -24.82 23.73 -10.75
C GLU A 264 -23.44 23.66 -11.39
N VAL A 265 -23.04 22.48 -11.86
CA VAL A 265 -21.72 22.25 -12.45
C VAL A 265 -21.90 21.52 -13.78
N SER A 266 -21.55 22.19 -14.87
CA SER A 266 -21.47 21.55 -16.18
C SER A 266 -20.29 20.58 -16.20
N PHE A 267 -20.56 19.32 -16.51
CA PHE A 267 -19.54 18.28 -16.47
C PHE A 267 -19.46 17.52 -17.79
N ASP A 268 -18.27 17.48 -18.38
CA ASP A 268 -17.99 16.63 -19.53
C ASP A 268 -17.55 15.25 -19.04
N VAL A 269 -18.49 14.29 -19.09
CA VAL A 269 -18.29 12.91 -18.63
C VAL A 269 -17.29 12.16 -19.53
N SER A 270 -17.03 12.65 -20.75
CA SER A 270 -16.06 12.02 -21.67
C SER A 270 -14.62 12.32 -21.28
N ARG A 271 -14.38 13.41 -20.55
CA ARG A 271 -13.06 13.80 -20.12
C ARG A 271 -12.61 12.94 -18.94
N GLN A 272 -11.54 12.21 -19.13
CA GLN A 272 -10.95 11.39 -18.07
C GLN A 272 -9.86 12.17 -17.32
N ASN A 273 -9.76 11.92 -16.01
CA ASN A 273 -8.64 12.40 -15.21
C ASN A 273 -7.59 11.30 -15.10
N SER A 274 -6.48 11.45 -15.81
CA SER A 274 -5.40 10.44 -15.87
C SER A 274 -4.79 10.16 -14.50
N ILE A 275 -4.63 11.17 -13.63
CA ILE A 275 -4.08 11.03 -12.28
C ILE A 275 -5.00 10.13 -11.45
N ILE A 276 -6.31 10.41 -11.46
CA ILE A 276 -7.31 9.64 -10.74
C ILE A 276 -7.35 8.19 -11.23
N ASN A 277 -7.38 7.99 -12.55
CA ASN A 277 -7.39 6.66 -13.15
C ASN A 277 -6.13 5.86 -12.81
N GLN A 278 -4.96 6.50 -12.80
CA GLN A 278 -3.71 5.89 -12.36
C GLN A 278 -3.81 5.45 -10.90
N GLN A 279 -4.33 6.31 -10.00
CA GLN A 279 -4.49 5.95 -8.59
C GLN A 279 -5.51 4.80 -8.39
N ILE A 280 -6.57 4.75 -9.19
CA ILE A 280 -7.53 3.63 -9.19
C ILE A 280 -6.82 2.32 -9.55
N LEU A 281 -5.96 2.33 -10.57
CA LEU A 281 -5.17 1.15 -10.95
C LEU A 281 -4.17 0.75 -9.85
N THR A 282 -3.50 1.72 -9.23
CA THR A 282 -2.62 1.49 -8.09
C THR A 282 -3.36 0.83 -6.93
N LEU A 283 -4.56 1.30 -6.59
CA LEU A 283 -5.42 0.71 -5.55
C LEU A 283 -5.83 -0.74 -5.90
N LYS A 284 -6.16 -1.01 -7.16
CA LYS A 284 -6.47 -2.38 -7.62
C LYS A 284 -5.28 -3.31 -7.44
N LEU A 285 -4.10 -2.89 -7.90
CA LEU A 285 -2.88 -3.70 -7.84
C LEU A 285 -2.49 -4.04 -6.40
N ILE A 286 -2.52 -3.05 -5.49
CA ILE A 286 -2.21 -3.30 -4.08
C ILE A 286 -3.27 -4.17 -3.40
N THR A 287 -4.55 -4.04 -3.77
CA THR A 287 -5.63 -4.89 -3.27
C THR A 287 -5.43 -6.35 -3.65
N THR A 288 -4.99 -6.63 -4.87
CA THR A 288 -4.63 -7.99 -5.31
C THR A 288 -3.47 -8.54 -4.48
N LYS A 289 -2.40 -7.75 -4.28
CA LYS A 289 -1.25 -8.15 -3.44
C LYS A 289 -1.65 -8.45 -1.99
N LEU A 290 -2.52 -7.62 -1.41
CA LEU A 290 -3.07 -7.86 -0.06
C LEU A 290 -3.87 -9.17 0.00
N THR A 291 -4.64 -9.47 -1.03
CA THR A 291 -5.41 -10.72 -1.13
C THR A 291 -4.50 -11.93 -1.25
N HIS A 292 -3.42 -11.83 -2.04
CA HIS A 292 -2.40 -12.89 -2.14
C HIS A 292 -1.71 -13.13 -0.79
N ALA A 293 -1.28 -12.06 -0.11
CA ALA A 293 -0.70 -12.16 1.23
C ALA A 293 -1.67 -12.81 2.23
N TYR A 294 -2.96 -12.44 2.19
CA TYR A 294 -3.99 -13.03 3.04
C TYR A 294 -4.16 -14.53 2.82
N ASN A 295 -4.09 -14.98 1.56
CA ASN A 295 -4.16 -16.39 1.19
C ASN A 295 -2.85 -17.17 1.45
N GLY A 296 -1.78 -16.49 1.90
CA GLY A 296 -0.47 -17.08 2.12
C GLY A 296 0.25 -17.47 0.82
N LEU A 297 -0.07 -16.78 -0.28
CA LEU A 297 0.63 -16.84 -1.56
C LEU A 297 1.83 -15.90 -1.54
N ASP A 298 2.79 -16.16 -2.42
CA ASP A 298 3.93 -15.26 -2.60
C ASP A 298 3.46 -13.94 -3.23
N VAL A 299 4.07 -12.85 -2.76
CA VAL A 299 3.77 -11.49 -3.23
C VAL A 299 5.04 -10.90 -3.81
N GLU A 300 5.05 -10.73 -5.12
CA GLU A 300 6.13 -10.08 -5.82
C GLU A 300 6.04 -8.56 -5.65
N TRP A 301 7.15 -7.98 -5.23
CA TRP A 301 7.35 -6.54 -5.17
C TRP A 301 8.38 -6.20 -6.22
N GLN A 302 7.98 -5.37 -7.16
CA GLN A 302 8.86 -4.84 -8.20
C GLN A 302 9.66 -3.69 -7.57
N ASP A 303 10.37 -3.99 -6.50
CA ASP A 303 11.23 -3.03 -5.83
C ASP A 303 12.57 -3.06 -6.59
N SER A 304 12.93 -1.89 -7.12
CA SER A 304 14.25 -1.48 -7.58
C SER A 304 15.43 -2.32 -7.08
N SER A 305 16.24 -2.79 -8.04
CA SER A 305 17.57 -3.41 -7.91
C SER A 305 17.66 -4.63 -6.98
N ASP A 306 17.45 -5.80 -7.57
CA ASP A 306 18.27 -6.97 -7.27
C ASP A 306 19.73 -6.64 -7.62
N SER A 307 20.43 -5.99 -6.70
CA SER A 307 21.87 -6.16 -6.56
C SER A 307 22.08 -6.92 -5.26
N ASP A 308 22.82 -8.03 -5.37
CA ASP A 308 23.36 -8.85 -4.28
C ASP A 308 22.52 -10.08 -3.92
N THR A 309 22.62 -11.12 -4.74
CA THR A 309 23.27 -12.42 -4.39
C THR A 309 22.73 -13.61 -5.22
N GLU A 310 22.87 -13.57 -6.55
CA GLU A 310 22.98 -14.81 -7.33
C GLU A 310 24.45 -15.24 -7.40
N SER A 311 24.93 -15.93 -6.36
CA SER A 311 26.17 -16.70 -6.45
C SER A 311 25.87 -18.07 -7.09
N SER A 312 25.54 -18.07 -8.38
CA SER A 312 25.55 -19.27 -9.21
C SER A 312 26.95 -19.48 -9.78
N GLY A 313 27.59 -20.58 -9.37
CA GLY A 313 28.91 -20.96 -9.85
C GLY A 313 28.90 -21.52 -11.27
N SER A 314 30.02 -21.31 -11.97
CA SER A 314 30.77 -22.30 -12.76
C SER A 314 31.27 -21.75 -14.09
N GLY A 315 32.51 -22.10 -14.41
CA GLY A 315 32.86 -22.53 -15.77
C GLY A 315 33.79 -21.61 -16.55
N SER A 316 35.08 -21.72 -16.27
CA SER A 316 36.11 -21.38 -17.26
C SER A 316 35.93 -22.21 -18.54
N GLY A 317 35.95 -21.55 -19.69
CA GLY A 317 35.94 -22.20 -21.01
C GLY A 317 36.56 -21.27 -22.06
N SER A 318 37.86 -21.44 -22.28
CA SER A 318 38.64 -20.81 -23.34
C SER A 318 38.39 -21.48 -24.71
N GLY A 319 38.21 -20.69 -25.77
CA GLY A 319 38.20 -21.20 -27.15
C GLY A 319 38.09 -20.08 -28.20
N PHE A 320 39.19 -19.83 -28.90
CA PHE A 320 39.30 -18.99 -30.10
C PHE A 320 38.72 -19.72 -31.34
N GLY A 321 38.17 -18.96 -32.30
CA GLY A 321 37.85 -19.44 -33.66
C GLY A 321 37.05 -18.42 -34.47
N GLU A 322 37.60 -18.01 -35.62
CA GLU A 322 37.18 -16.95 -36.54
C GLU A 322 36.07 -17.36 -37.55
N GLU A 323 35.39 -16.33 -38.08
CA GLU A 323 34.80 -16.13 -39.42
C GLU A 323 33.51 -16.87 -39.90
N GLU A 324 32.39 -16.10 -39.88
CA GLU A 324 31.55 -15.62 -41.01
C GLU A 324 30.66 -16.60 -41.88
N PRO A 325 29.69 -16.11 -42.69
CA PRO A 325 28.25 -16.07 -42.34
C PRO A 325 27.32 -16.84 -43.31
N THR A 326 26.08 -17.17 -42.89
CA THR A 326 24.94 -17.41 -43.83
C THR A 326 23.57 -17.14 -43.20
N GLU A 327 22.67 -16.69 -44.07
CA GLU A 327 21.35 -16.07 -43.90
C GLU A 327 20.19 -16.96 -43.44
N ASP A 328 19.16 -16.27 -42.93
CA ASP A 328 17.70 -16.53 -42.96
C ASP A 328 17.10 -17.72 -42.19
N SER A 329 16.36 -17.45 -41.10
CA SER A 329 14.95 -17.03 -41.19
C SER A 329 14.17 -17.17 -39.87
N PHE A 330 13.20 -16.26 -39.69
CA PHE A 330 12.00 -16.26 -38.84
C PHE A 330 12.01 -15.67 -37.41
N GLY A 331 11.22 -14.58 -37.28
CA GLY A 331 10.23 -14.37 -36.22
C GLY A 331 10.71 -13.65 -34.95
N ASP A 332 10.53 -12.34 -34.85
CA ASP A 332 9.43 -11.76 -34.05
C ASP A 332 9.60 -10.26 -33.78
N ILE A 333 8.46 -9.58 -33.86
CA ILE A 333 8.26 -8.14 -33.74
C ILE A 333 8.45 -7.72 -32.27
N TYR A 334 9.52 -6.98 -31.97
CA TYR A 334 9.64 -6.20 -30.73
C TYR A 334 10.00 -4.74 -31.03
N PHE A 335 9.09 -3.87 -30.60
CA PHE A 335 9.23 -2.41 -30.61
C PHE A 335 10.32 -1.99 -29.62
N SER A 336 11.44 -1.48 -30.12
CA SER A 336 12.51 -0.90 -29.30
C SER A 336 12.17 0.56 -28.98
N THR A 337 11.93 0.88 -27.71
CA THR A 337 11.96 2.26 -27.21
C THR A 337 13.37 2.59 -26.71
N PRO A 338 13.93 3.78 -27.00
CA PRO A 338 15.21 4.18 -26.46
C PRO A 338 15.13 4.39 -24.95
N SER A 339 16.14 3.91 -24.24
CA SER A 339 16.43 4.27 -22.87
C SER A 339 16.86 5.74 -22.80
N SER A 340 16.33 6.45 -21.80
CA SER A 340 16.59 7.85 -21.40
C SER A 340 15.57 8.89 -21.95
N PRO A 341 14.87 9.62 -21.07
CA PRO A 341 14.07 10.77 -21.49
C PRO A 341 14.98 11.94 -21.90
N PRO A 342 14.66 12.70 -22.96
CA PRO A 342 15.42 13.88 -23.32
C PRO A 342 15.24 14.97 -22.25
N HIS A 343 16.35 15.50 -21.76
CA HIS A 343 16.40 16.73 -20.97
C HIS A 343 15.85 17.90 -21.80
N PHE A 344 14.68 18.40 -21.44
CA PHE A 344 14.14 19.64 -21.99
C PHE A 344 14.73 20.83 -21.23
N ILE A 345 15.57 21.61 -21.90
CA ILE A 345 16.01 22.94 -21.46
C ILE A 345 14.99 23.93 -22.02
N PRO A 346 14.21 24.66 -21.20
CA PRO A 346 13.29 25.67 -21.71
C PRO A 346 14.06 26.86 -22.25
N ASP A 347 13.88 27.14 -23.54
CA ASP A 347 14.39 28.32 -24.21
C ASP A 347 13.60 29.55 -23.74
N HIS A 348 14.28 30.51 -23.09
CA HIS A 348 13.66 31.75 -22.64
C HIS A 348 13.37 32.65 -23.85
N LYS A 349 12.12 32.62 -24.32
CA LYS A 349 11.51 33.75 -25.04
C LYS A 349 10.21 34.16 -24.37
N SER A 350 10.24 35.34 -23.78
CA SER A 350 9.11 36.05 -23.19
C SER A 350 8.08 36.46 -24.25
N PRO A 351 6.79 36.33 -23.93
CA PRO A 351 5.82 37.36 -24.27
C PRO A 351 4.99 37.80 -23.05
N SER A 352 4.96 39.13 -22.88
CA SER A 352 3.93 40.01 -22.29
C SER A 352 3.12 39.55 -21.08
N GLU A 353 3.29 40.31 -19.99
CA GLU A 353 2.49 40.35 -18.77
C GLU A 353 0.99 40.57 -19.04
N GLU A 354 0.14 39.70 -18.47
CA GLU A 354 -1.19 40.09 -18.00
C GLU A 354 -1.66 39.19 -16.82
N SER A 355 -1.64 39.77 -15.62
CA SER A 355 -2.38 39.46 -14.38
C SER A 355 -2.69 37.99 -14.00
N SER A 356 -1.76 37.32 -13.32
CA SER A 356 -1.95 36.00 -12.66
C SER A 356 -1.94 36.07 -11.12
N ALA A 357 -2.46 37.15 -10.55
CA ALA A 357 -2.49 37.32 -9.09
C ALA A 357 -3.65 36.57 -8.41
N ASN A 358 -4.79 36.31 -9.06
CA ASN A 358 -5.98 35.75 -8.38
C ASN A 358 -6.03 34.22 -8.31
N THR A 359 -5.41 33.50 -9.25
CA THR A 359 -5.50 32.03 -9.32
C THR A 359 -4.63 31.34 -8.27
N ARG A 360 -3.51 31.96 -7.88
CA ARG A 360 -2.53 31.36 -6.95
C ARG A 360 -3.03 31.31 -5.49
N TRP A 361 -3.89 32.24 -5.08
CA TRP A 361 -4.41 32.29 -3.71
C TRP A 361 -5.54 31.27 -3.47
N GLN A 362 -6.34 30.95 -4.49
CA GLN A 362 -7.44 29.98 -4.37
C GLN A 362 -6.94 28.53 -4.27
N HIS A 363 -5.86 28.17 -4.97
CA HIS A 363 -5.23 26.85 -4.83
C HIS A 363 -4.59 26.66 -3.44
N SER A 364 -3.94 27.69 -2.89
CA SER A 364 -3.30 27.59 -1.58
C SER A 364 -4.31 27.43 -0.43
N THR A 365 -5.44 28.14 -0.45
CA THR A 365 -6.43 28.02 0.64
C THR A 365 -7.17 26.68 0.63
N PHE A 366 -7.46 26.13 -0.56
CA PHE A 366 -8.10 24.82 -0.69
C PHE A 366 -7.18 23.67 -0.23
N LEU A 367 -5.90 23.72 -0.60
CA LEU A 367 -4.89 22.74 -0.15
C LEU A 367 -4.67 22.80 1.37
N ILE A 368 -4.64 24.01 1.95
CA ILE A 368 -4.52 24.19 3.41
C ILE A 368 -5.76 23.62 4.12
N PHE A 369 -6.97 23.84 3.59
CA PHE A 369 -8.19 23.26 4.16
C PHE A 369 -8.24 21.73 4.05
N LEU A 370 -7.84 21.15 2.91
CA LEU A 370 -7.80 19.70 2.76
C LEU A 370 -6.76 19.06 3.69
N SER A 371 -5.58 19.67 3.80
CA SER A 371 -4.50 19.18 4.67
C SER A 371 -4.88 19.24 6.16
N THR A 372 -5.51 20.33 6.61
CA THR A 372 -5.96 20.45 8.02
C THR A 372 -7.08 19.48 8.36
N LEU A 373 -8.00 19.23 7.42
CA LEU A 373 -9.09 18.27 7.60
C LEU A 373 -8.59 16.82 7.64
N ILE A 374 -7.54 16.50 6.88
CA ILE A 374 -6.88 15.19 6.90
C ILE A 374 -6.06 14.99 8.17
N VAL A 375 -5.36 16.01 8.66
CA VAL A 375 -4.64 15.98 9.95
C VAL A 375 -5.61 15.80 11.11
N PHE A 376 -6.76 16.48 11.10
CA PHE A 376 -7.82 16.32 12.11
C PHE A 376 -8.51 14.96 12.08
N LEU A 377 -8.45 14.23 10.96
CA LEU A 377 -8.98 12.86 10.85
C LEU A 377 -7.93 11.78 11.21
N TRP A 378 -6.66 12.14 11.33
CA TRP A 378 -5.54 11.22 11.61
C TRP A 378 -4.95 11.31 13.03
N ASN A 379 -5.10 12.46 13.70
CA ASN A 379 -5.03 12.56 15.17
C ASN A 379 -6.33 12.03 15.78
#